data_AF-A0A7Z9ZPS6-F1
#
_entry.id   AF-A0A7Z9ZPS6-F1
#
_cell.length_a   1.000
_cell.length_b   1.000
_cell.length_c   1.000
_cell.angle_alpha   90.00
_cell.angle_beta   90.00
_cell.angle_gamma   90.00
#
_symmetry.space_group_name_H-M   'P 1'
#
loop_
_entity.id
_entity.type
_entity.pdbx_description
1 polymer ?
#
loop_
_entity_poly.entity_id
_entity_poly.type
_entity_poly.pdbx_seq_one_letter_code
_entity_poly.pdbx_strand_id
1 'polypeptide(L)' 'HPFYVGSQFHPEFKSRPNKPQALFHGFLKACK' A
#
# COMPACT_ATOMS: atom_id res chain seq x y z
N HIS A 1 -3.00 -14.58 8.43
CA HIS A 1 -3.14 -13.55 7.39
C HIS A 1 -1.74 -13.06 6.97
N PRO A 2 -1.27 -13.35 5.75
CA PRO A 2 0.07 -12.94 5.30
C PRO A 2 0.21 -11.44 5.05
N PHE A 3 -0.89 -10.74 4.74
CA PHE A 3 -0.97 -9.29 4.72
C PHE A 3 -2.37 -8.85 5.14
N TYR A 4 -2.47 -8.08 6.23
CA TYR A 4 -3.74 -7.55 6.74
C TYR A 4 -3.48 -6.21 7.41
N VAL A 5 -3.82 -5.13 6.71
CA VAL A 5 -3.55 -3.75 7.13
C VAL A 5 -4.75 -2.86 6.81
N GLY A 6 -5.14 -2.01 7.77
CA GLY A 6 -6.14 -0.95 7.61
C GLY A 6 -5.55 0.43 7.87
N SER A 7 -6.08 1.45 7.20
CA SER A 7 -5.68 2.85 7.38
C SER A 7 -6.92 3.72 7.57
N GLN A 8 -6.93 4.54 8.61
CA GLN A 8 -7.99 5.55 8.83
C GLN A 8 -7.74 6.83 8.01
N PHE A 9 -6.50 7.05 7.57
CA PHE A 9 -6.12 8.14 6.67
C PHE A 9 -6.18 7.67 5.21
N HIS A 10 -6.12 8.62 4.26
CA HIS A 10 -6.14 8.35 2.81
C HIS A 10 -4.70 8.20 2.27
N PRO A 11 -4.12 6.98 2.21
CA PRO A 11 -2.76 6.77 1.70
C PRO A 11 -2.64 7.04 0.19
N GLU A 12 -3.75 7.01 -0.54
CA GLU A 12 -3.81 7.28 -1.99
C GLU A 12 -3.29 8.67 -2.35
N PHE A 13 -3.58 9.70 -1.55
CA PHE A 13 -3.16 11.07 -1.82
C PHE A 13 -1.65 11.30 -1.65
N LYS A 14 -0.93 10.36 -1.03
CA LYS A 14 0.53 10.42 -0.88
C LYS A 14 1.27 9.57 -1.92
N SER A 15 0.56 8.79 -2.73
CA SER A 15 1.16 7.95 -3.78
C SER A 15 1.52 8.78 -5.01
N ARG A 16 2.68 8.50 -5.61
CA ARG A 16 3.15 9.15 -6.85
C ARG A 16 3.74 8.08 -7.78
N PRO A 17 3.75 8.28 -9.11
CA PRO A 17 4.28 7.27 -10.05
C PRO A 17 5.71 6.79 -9.71
N ASN A 18 6.60 7.72 -9.36
CA ASN A 18 7.99 7.41 -8.99
C ASN A 18 8.18 7.12 -7.49
N LYS A 19 7.12 7.22 -6.69
CA LYS A 19 7.15 6.98 -5.24
C LYS A 19 5.82 6.37 -4.80
N PRO A 20 5.58 5.09 -5.11
CA PRO A 20 4.35 4.42 -4.73
C PRO A 20 4.27 4.35 -3.20
N GLN A 21 3.06 4.50 -2.66
CA GLN A 21 2.86 4.41 -1.22
C GLN A 21 3.07 2.94 -0.76
N ALA A 22 3.74 2.78 0.39
CA ALA A 22 4.23 1.49 0.88
C ALA A 22 3.14 0.43 1.11
N LEU A 23 1.90 0.82 1.46
CA LEU A 23 0.79 -0.10 1.67
C LEU A 23 0.38 -0.79 0.36
N PHE A 24 0.29 -0.03 -0.75
CA PHE A 24 -0.05 -0.59 -2.05
C PHE A 24 1.06 -1.50 -2.58
N HIS A 25 2.32 -1.08 -2.41
CA HIS A 25 3.46 -1.90 -2.81
C HIS A 25 3.61 -3.19 -1.98
N GLY A 26 3.33 -3.13 -0.67
CA GLY A 26 3.31 -4.29 0.22
C GLY A 26 2.18 -5.27 -0.13
N PHE A 27 1.00 -4.75 -0.45
CA PHE A 27 -0.13 -5.57 -0.94
C PHE A 27 0.23 -6.32 -2.22
N LEU A 28 0.78 -5.63 -3.23
CA LEU A 28 1.20 -6.27 -4.49
C LEU A 28 2.25 -7.36 -4.28
N LYS A 29 3.21 -7.16 -3.37
CA LYS A 29 4.20 -8.19 -3.02
C LYS A 29 3.58 -9.40 -2.34
N ALA A 30 2.54 -9.19 -1.53
CA ALA A 30 1.84 -10.26 -0.84
C ALA A 30 0.90 -11.06 -1.75
N CYS A 31 0.57 -10.56 -2.94
CA CYS A 31 -0.18 -11.28 -3.97
C CYS A 31 0.69 -12.19 -4.86
N LYS A 32 2.01 -12.18 -4.67
CA LYS A 32 2.97 -13.02 -5.39
C LYS A 32 3.36 -14.23 -4.56
#